data_AF-A0A0B2NW28-F1
#
_entry.id   AF-A0A0B2NW28-F1
#
_cell.length_a   1.000
_cell.length_b   1.000
_cell.length_c   1.000
_cell.angle_alpha   90.00
_cell.angle_beta   90.00
_cell.angle_gamma   90.00
#
_symmetry.space_group_name_H-M   'P 1'
#
loop_
_entity.id
_entity.type
_entity.pdbx_description
1 polymer ?
#
loop_
_entity_poly.entity_id
_entity_poly.type
_entity_poly.pdbx_seq_one_letter_code
_entity_poly.pdbx_strand_id
1 'polypeptide(L)'
;HTIGFSRCNQSSKRIYNFKRRKSIDHTLNPAYAKQLKQVCPKNVDPRLAIDIDPVTPRTFDNQYYKNLQQGRGLLASDQALFTHKRTRDLVNLFASNNTAFEASFVSATTKLGRIGVKTGNQGEIRRDSTMVN
;
A
#
# COMPACT_ATOMS: atom_id res chain seq x y z
N HIS A 1 -2.34 2.53 -1.65
CA HIS A 1 -1.30 2.04 -2.56
C HIS A 1 -1.92 1.48 -3.84
N THR A 2 -2.61 2.31 -4.64
CA THR A 2 -3.23 1.86 -5.91
C THR A 2 -2.26 1.87 -7.09
N ILE A 3 -1.12 2.55 -6.96
CA ILE A 3 -0.03 2.56 -7.94
C ILE A 3 1.31 2.43 -7.23
N GLY A 4 2.34 2.10 -8.01
CA GLY A 4 3.72 2.01 -7.56
C GLY A 4 4.17 0.57 -7.27
N PHE A 5 5.36 0.45 -6.69
CA PHE A 5 6.06 -0.81 -6.54
C PHE A 5 6.51 -1.04 -5.11
N SER A 6 6.62 -2.30 -4.72
CA SER A 6 7.27 -2.72 -3.49
C SER A 6 8.29 -3.81 -3.76
N ARG A 7 9.42 -3.74 -3.07
CA ARG A 7 10.43 -4.81 -3.10
C ARG A 7 9.87 -6.10 -2.50
N CYS A 8 10.29 -7.25 -3.04
CA CYS A 8 9.85 -8.57 -2.58
C CYS A 8 10.13 -8.81 -1.08
N ASN A 9 11.19 -8.22 -0.54
CA ASN A 9 11.54 -8.37 0.88
C ASN A 9 10.44 -7.83 1.82
N GLN A 10 9.65 -6.84 1.39
CA GLN A 10 8.57 -6.24 2.19
C GLN A 10 7.39 -7.19 2.43
N SER A 11 7.13 -8.12 1.50
CA SER A 11 6.07 -9.12 1.60
C SER A 11 6.57 -10.53 1.93
N SER A 12 7.90 -10.76 1.88
CA SER A 12 8.56 -12.07 2.09
C SER A 12 8.10 -12.81 3.35
N LYS A 13 8.00 -12.12 4.50
CA LYS A 13 7.53 -12.71 5.76
C LYS A 13 6.12 -13.26 5.63
N ARG A 14 5.24 -12.64 4.84
CA ARG A 14 3.85 -13.09 4.65
C ARG A 14 3.74 -14.32 3.76
N ILE A 15 4.71 -14.59 2.90
CA ILE A 15 4.67 -15.72 1.96
C ILE A 15 5.56 -16.90 2.38
N TYR A 16 6.56 -16.68 3.25
CA TYR A 16 7.48 -17.75 3.67
C TYR A 16 7.56 -17.99 5.19
N ASN A 17 7.45 -16.95 6.03
CA ASN A 17 7.81 -17.02 7.46
C ASN A 17 6.84 -16.20 8.34
N PHE A 18 5.52 -16.44 8.21
CA PHE A 18 4.54 -15.57 8.86
C PHE A 18 4.52 -15.72 10.39
N LYS A 19 4.45 -16.95 10.90
CA LYS A 19 4.57 -17.29 12.33
C LYS A 19 5.24 -18.66 12.50
N ARG A 20 5.74 -19.00 13.70
CA ARG A 20 6.48 -20.26 14.00
C ARG A 20 5.88 -21.55 13.41
N ARG A 21 4.56 -21.62 13.22
CA ARG A 21 3.84 -22.79 12.67
C ARG A 21 3.11 -22.52 11.35
N LYS A 22 3.22 -21.32 10.78
CA LYS A 22 2.51 -20.90 9.55
C LYS A 22 3.49 -20.26 8.58
N SER A 23 3.71 -20.92 7.45
CA SER A 23 4.57 -20.42 6.38
C SER A 23 3.94 -19.25 5.63
N ILE A 24 2.60 -19.22 5.51
CA ILE A 24 1.87 -18.17 4.78
C ILE A 24 0.93 -17.45 5.75
N ASP A 25 0.80 -16.14 5.57
CA ASP A 25 -0.19 -15.31 6.24
C ASP A 25 -1.61 -15.79 5.90
N HIS A 26 -2.39 -16.09 6.93
CA HIS A 26 -3.76 -16.59 6.79
C HIS A 26 -4.73 -15.55 6.21
N THR A 27 -4.38 -14.26 6.23
CA THR A 27 -5.19 -13.20 5.63
C THR A 27 -4.83 -12.95 4.17
N LEU A 28 -3.81 -13.64 3.64
CA LEU A 28 -3.37 -13.54 2.26
C LEU A 28 -4.10 -14.60 1.42
N ASN A 29 -4.68 -14.16 0.32
CA ASN A 29 -5.37 -15.05 -0.63
C ASN A 29 -4.40 -16.16 -1.10
N PRO A 30 -4.76 -17.46 -1.00
CA PRO A 30 -3.86 -18.55 -1.35
C PRO A 30 -3.39 -18.55 -2.81
N ALA A 31 -4.25 -18.20 -3.75
CA ALA A 31 -3.90 -18.12 -5.17
C ALA A 31 -2.93 -16.96 -5.41
N TYR A 32 -3.18 -15.81 -4.78
CA TYR A 32 -2.26 -14.68 -4.84
C TYR A 32 -0.93 -14.98 -4.15
N ALA A 33 -0.92 -15.68 -3.02
CA ALA A 33 0.30 -16.13 -2.36
C ALA A 33 1.14 -17.04 -3.27
N LYS A 34 0.50 -17.92 -4.06
CA LYS A 34 1.18 -18.75 -5.06
C LYS A 34 1.81 -17.89 -6.16
N GLN A 35 1.08 -16.90 -6.68
CA GLN A 35 1.61 -15.94 -7.67
C GLN A 35 2.80 -15.17 -7.09
N LEU A 36 2.69 -14.64 -5.87
CA LEU A 36 3.76 -13.93 -5.19
C LEU A 36 5.01 -14.79 -5.00
N LYS A 37 4.87 -16.10 -4.72
CA LYS A 37 6.03 -17.00 -4.63
C LYS A 37 6.74 -17.22 -5.97
N GLN A 38 6.01 -17.16 -7.10
CA GLN A 38 6.60 -17.29 -8.43
C GLN A 38 7.43 -16.06 -8.79
N VAL A 39 6.91 -14.87 -8.49
CA VAL A 39 7.60 -13.60 -8.82
C VAL A 39 8.62 -13.18 -7.74
N CYS A 40 8.44 -13.62 -6.50
CA CYS A 40 9.34 -13.36 -5.37
C CYS A 40 9.81 -14.68 -4.73
N PRO A 41 10.70 -15.46 -5.39
CA PRO A 41 11.32 -16.64 -4.79
C PRO A 41 12.17 -16.27 -3.56
N LYS A 42 12.49 -17.25 -2.69
CA LYS A 42 13.22 -17.00 -1.44
C LYS A 42 14.57 -16.28 -1.62
N ASN A 43 15.30 -16.60 -2.70
CA ASN A 43 16.63 -16.07 -3.00
C ASN A 43 16.58 -15.09 -4.18
N VAL A 44 15.52 -14.29 -4.27
CA VAL A 44 15.37 -13.28 -5.31
C VAL A 44 16.34 -12.11 -5.12
N ASP A 45 16.72 -11.43 -6.20
CA ASP A 45 17.46 -10.15 -6.12
C ASP A 45 16.71 -9.19 -5.16
N PRO A 46 17.34 -8.68 -4.10
CA PRO A 46 16.72 -7.75 -3.15
C PRO A 46 16.18 -6.47 -3.79
N ARG A 47 16.65 -6.11 -5.00
CA ARG A 47 16.20 -4.97 -5.78
C ARG A 47 14.94 -5.25 -6.58
N LEU A 48 14.55 -6.52 -6.76
CA LEU A 48 13.34 -6.87 -7.49
C LEU A 48 12.12 -6.27 -6.78
N ALA A 49 11.37 -5.46 -7.54
CA ALA A 49 10.14 -4.85 -7.10
C ALA A 49 8.98 -5.34 -7.97
N ILE A 50 7.82 -5.49 -7.33
CA ILE A 50 6.57 -5.90 -7.95
C ILE A 50 5.53 -4.81 -7.72
N ASP A 51 4.52 -4.75 -8.59
CA ASP A 51 3.44 -3.79 -8.45
C ASP A 51 2.66 -4.03 -7.15
N ILE A 52 2.31 -2.94 -6.44
CA ILE A 52 1.52 -3.03 -5.20
C ILE A 52 0.05 -3.36 -5.51
N ASP A 53 -0.47 -2.87 -6.64
CA ASP A 53 -1.78 -3.25 -7.16
C ASP A 53 -1.62 -4.31 -8.27
N PRO A 54 -2.03 -5.57 -8.03
CA PRO A 54 -1.89 -6.64 -9.02
C PRO A 54 -2.95 -6.61 -10.14
N VAL A 55 -3.88 -5.65 -10.14
CA VAL A 55 -4.99 -5.58 -11.11
C VAL A 55 -4.88 -4.33 -11.99
N THR A 56 -4.63 -3.16 -11.41
CA THR A 56 -4.47 -1.89 -12.15
C THR A 56 -3.18 -1.15 -11.77
N PRO A 57 -1.99 -1.71 -12.03
CA PRO A 57 -0.70 -1.23 -11.48
C PRO A 57 -0.29 0.19 -11.87
N ARG A 58 -0.97 0.81 -12.83
CA ARG A 58 -0.69 2.14 -13.38
C ARG A 58 -1.88 3.10 -13.30
N THR A 59 -3.01 2.67 -12.74
CA THR A 59 -4.21 3.49 -12.63
C THR A 59 -4.42 3.88 -11.18
N PHE A 60 -4.68 5.17 -10.94
CA PHE A 60 -5.09 5.62 -9.63
C PHE A 60 -6.60 5.46 -9.51
N ASP A 61 -7.05 4.40 -8.84
CA ASP A 61 -8.46 4.06 -8.68
C ASP A 61 -8.73 3.34 -7.33
N ASN A 62 -9.96 2.89 -7.13
CA ASN A 62 -10.34 2.15 -5.93
C ASN A 62 -10.04 0.64 -5.97
N GLN A 63 -9.37 0.14 -7.01
CA GLN A 63 -9.04 -1.28 -7.15
C GLN A 63 -8.19 -1.78 -5.98
N TYR A 64 -7.34 -0.91 -5.42
CA TYR A 64 -6.63 -1.15 -4.17
C TYR A 64 -7.55 -1.69 -3.06
N TYR A 65 -8.72 -1.07 -2.83
CA TYR A 65 -9.64 -1.50 -1.76
C TYR A 65 -10.38 -2.79 -2.12
N LYS A 66 -10.72 -2.99 -3.39
CA LYS A 66 -11.29 -4.26 -3.89
C LYS A 66 -10.31 -5.42 -3.70
N ASN A 67 -9.02 -5.17 -3.91
CA ASN A 67 -7.98 -6.16 -3.66
C ASN A 67 -7.92 -6.55 -2.17
N LEU A 68 -8.09 -5.61 -1.24
CA LEU A 68 -8.10 -5.93 0.19
C LEU A 68 -9.28 -6.84 0.58
N GLN A 69 -10.47 -6.63 0.00
CA GLN A 69 -11.63 -7.48 0.23
C GLN A 69 -11.38 -8.93 -0.20
N GLN A 70 -10.55 -9.13 -1.23
CA GLN A 70 -10.20 -10.44 -1.78
C GLN A 70 -8.99 -11.08 -1.07
N GLY A 71 -8.43 -10.44 -0.02
CA GLY A 71 -7.21 -10.91 0.63
C GLY A 71 -5.94 -10.68 -0.21
N ARG A 72 -5.98 -9.75 -1.17
CA ARG A 72 -4.91 -9.50 -2.14
C ARG A 72 -4.11 -8.22 -1.85
N GLY A 73 -4.17 -7.68 -0.63
CA GLY A 73 -3.23 -6.62 -0.21
C GLY A 73 -1.82 -7.19 -0.15
N LEU A 74 -0.85 -6.54 -0.81
CA LEU A 74 0.54 -7.02 -0.87
C LEU A 74 1.23 -6.94 0.50
N LEU A 75 1.13 -5.79 1.17
CA LEU A 75 1.77 -5.56 2.46
C LEU A 75 0.85 -5.98 3.62
N ALA A 76 1.45 -6.34 4.75
CA ALA A 76 0.69 -6.68 5.95
C ALA A 76 -0.12 -5.47 6.45
N SER A 77 0.45 -4.27 6.34
CA SER A 77 -0.21 -3.00 6.66
C SER A 77 -1.46 -2.77 5.82
N ASP A 78 -1.44 -3.15 4.54
CA ASP A 78 -2.59 -2.98 3.65
C ASP A 78 -3.71 -3.93 4.06
N GLN A 79 -3.39 -5.22 4.21
CA GLN A 79 -4.38 -6.23 4.58
C GLN A 79 -4.93 -6.05 6.00
N ALA A 80 -4.17 -5.39 6.89
CA ALA A 80 -4.61 -5.00 8.23
C ALA A 80 -5.83 -4.07 8.18
N LEU A 81 -5.94 -3.18 7.18
CA LEU A 81 -7.06 -2.24 7.07
C LEU A 81 -8.40 -2.96 6.90
N PHE A 82 -8.44 -4.04 6.13
CA PHE A 82 -9.68 -4.80 5.95
C PHE A 82 -9.95 -5.79 7.08
N THR A 83 -8.90 -6.38 7.63
CA THR A 83 -9.04 -7.39 8.70
C THR A 83 -9.37 -6.74 10.05
N HIS A 84 -8.96 -5.50 10.30
CA HIS A 84 -9.25 -4.78 11.53
C HIS A 84 -10.66 -4.16 11.52
N LYS A 85 -11.44 -4.38 12.59
CA LYS A 85 -12.86 -3.97 12.70
C LYS A 85 -13.07 -2.47 12.44
N ARG A 86 -12.29 -1.60 13.09
CA ARG A 86 -12.41 -0.12 13.00
C ARG A 86 -12.27 0.47 11.59
N THR A 87 -11.57 -0.21 10.69
CA THR A 87 -11.23 0.33 9.35
C THR A 87 -11.96 -0.41 8.24
N ARG A 88 -12.53 -1.58 8.53
CA ARG A 88 -13.18 -2.44 7.55
C ARG A 88 -14.32 -1.76 6.79
N ASP A 89 -15.14 -0.99 7.49
CA ASP A 89 -16.31 -0.34 6.88
C ASP A 89 -15.89 0.75 5.88
N LEU A 90 -14.81 1.48 6.18
CA LEU A 90 -14.22 2.44 5.23
C LEU A 90 -13.64 1.73 4.00
N VAL A 91 -12.97 0.59 4.18
CA VAL A 91 -12.48 -0.22 3.06
C VAL A 91 -13.64 -0.68 2.17
N ASN A 92 -14.75 -1.14 2.77
CA ASN A 92 -15.94 -1.55 2.03
C ASN A 92 -16.57 -0.39 1.25
N LEU A 93 -16.72 0.77 1.89
CA LEU A 93 -17.22 1.97 1.25
C LEU A 93 -16.37 2.33 0.03
N PHE A 94 -15.06 2.46 0.20
CA PHE A 94 -14.16 2.84 -0.88
C PHE A 94 -14.09 1.80 -2.00
N ALA A 95 -14.16 0.50 -1.69
CA ALA A 95 -14.23 -0.54 -2.70
C ALA A 95 -15.51 -0.47 -3.57
N SER A 96 -16.64 -0.10 -2.96
CA SER A 96 -17.94 0.02 -3.64
C SER A 96 -18.12 1.35 -4.39
N ASN A 97 -17.43 2.41 -3.98
CA ASN A 97 -17.67 3.77 -4.48
C ASN A 97 -16.33 4.50 -4.69
N ASN A 98 -15.92 4.61 -5.96
CA ASN A 98 -14.68 5.27 -6.35
C ASN A 98 -14.71 6.77 -6.04
N THR A 99 -15.83 7.44 -6.25
CA THR A 99 -15.99 8.88 -5.94
C THR A 99 -15.82 9.16 -4.45
N ALA A 100 -16.33 8.29 -3.58
CA ALA A 100 -16.14 8.42 -2.12
C ALA A 100 -14.67 8.27 -1.72
N PHE A 101 -13.95 7.34 -2.37
CA PHE A 101 -12.50 7.20 -2.20
C PHE A 101 -11.76 8.47 -2.64
N GLU A 102 -12.00 8.95 -3.85
CA GLU A 102 -11.31 10.12 -4.41
C GLU A 102 -11.55 11.38 -3.57
N ALA A 103 -12.80 11.64 -3.18
CA ALA A 103 -13.14 12.76 -2.31
C ALA A 103 -12.41 12.69 -0.95
N SER A 104 -12.37 11.49 -0.35
CA SER A 104 -11.65 11.26 0.91
C SER A 104 -10.13 11.38 0.75
N PHE A 105 -9.58 10.93 -0.38
CA PHE A 105 -8.16 11.04 -0.69
C PHE A 105 -7.71 12.50 -0.83
N VAL A 106 -8.48 13.33 -1.52
CA VAL A 106 -8.22 14.77 -1.65
C VAL A 106 -8.25 15.45 -0.29
N SER A 107 -9.29 15.17 0.52
CA SER A 107 -9.42 15.73 1.87
C SER A 107 -8.25 15.34 2.77
N ALA A 108 -7.88 14.04 2.79
CA ALA A 108 -6.78 13.52 3.60
C ALA A 108 -5.42 14.10 3.19
N THR A 109 -5.15 14.18 1.88
CA THR A 109 -3.88 14.73 1.36
C THR A 109 -3.78 16.23 1.61
N THR A 110 -4.88 16.98 1.50
CA THR A 110 -4.93 18.41 1.85
C THR A 110 -4.63 18.62 3.33
N LYS A 111 -5.21 17.79 4.20
CA LYS A 111 -4.93 17.84 5.65
C LYS A 111 -3.47 17.51 5.96
N LEU A 112 -2.91 16.48 5.32
CA LEU A 112 -1.51 16.10 5.46
C LEU A 112 -0.56 17.22 5.02
N GLY A 113 -0.85 17.86 3.88
CA GLY A 113 -0.03 18.95 3.32
C GLY A 113 0.00 20.23 4.18
N ARG A 114 -0.87 20.34 5.20
CA ARG A 114 -0.90 21.47 6.13
C ARG A 114 -0.09 21.24 7.41
N ILE A 115 0.46 20.05 7.61
CA ILE A 115 1.25 19.73 8.81
C ILE A 115 2.60 20.44 8.74
N GLY A 116 2.91 21.26 9.75
CA GLY A 116 4.24 21.85 9.94
C GLY A 116 4.66 22.83 8.83
N VAL A 117 3.70 23.42 8.12
CA VAL A 117 3.98 24.38 7.05
C VAL A 117 4.64 25.63 7.63
N LYS A 118 5.75 26.05 7.00
CA LYS A 118 6.42 27.32 7.28
C LYS A 118 5.75 28.43 6.47
N THR A 119 5.37 29.52 7.12
CA THR A 119 4.68 30.66 6.49
C THR A 119 5.34 32.00 6.82
N GLY A 120 5.03 33.04 6.03
CA GLY A 120 5.63 34.37 6.20
C GLY A 120 7.14 34.31 6.06
N ASN A 121 7.86 34.79 7.07
CA ASN A 121 9.33 34.84 7.08
C ASN A 121 9.97 33.57 7.65
N GLN A 122 9.22 32.47 7.81
CA GLN A 122 9.76 31.21 8.31
C GLN A 122 10.41 30.40 7.18
N GLY A 123 11.70 30.10 7.32
CA GLY A 123 12.46 29.34 6.31
C GLY A 123 12.89 30.19 5.12
N GLU A 124 13.00 29.56 3.95
CA GLU A 124 13.49 30.18 2.72
C GLU A 124 12.86 29.55 1.48
N ILE A 125 12.88 30.27 0.36
CA ILE A 125 12.58 29.72 -0.96
C ILE A 125 13.89 29.19 -1.52
N ARG A 126 14.05 27.86 -1.57
CA ARG A 126 15.27 27.22 -2.06
C ARG A 126 15.44 27.40 -3.56
N ARG A 127 16.66 27.73 -3.98
CA ARG A 127 17.06 27.75 -5.41
C ARG A 127 17.42 26.36 -5.90
N ASP A 128 18.05 25.59 -5.02
CA ASP A 128 18.36 24.18 -5.21
C ASP A 128 17.76 23.37 -4.06
N SER A 129 16.93 22.37 -4.37
CA SER A 129 16.26 21.56 -3.34
C SER A 129 17.23 20.67 -2.54
N THR A 130 18.45 20.48 -3.04
CA THR A 130 19.48 19.63 -2.43
C THR A 130 20.37 20.36 -1.42
N MET A 131 20.31 21.70 -1.38
CA MET A 131 21.15 22.52 -0.50
C MET A 131 20.32 23.59 0.25
N VAL A 132 20.91 24.15 1.30
CA VAL A 132 20.44 25.40 1.91
C VAL A 132 21.03 26.55 1.09
N ASN A 133 20.28 27.64 0.94
CA ASN A 133 20.79 28.80 0.20
C ASN A 133 21.96 29.50 0.91
#